data_AF-A0A838WFC6-F1
#
_entry.id   AF-A0A838WFC6-F1
#
_cell.length_a   1.000
_cell.length_b   1.000
_cell.length_c   1.000
_cell.angle_alpha   90.00
_cell.angle_beta   90.00
_cell.angle_gamma   90.00
#
_symmetry.space_group_name_H-M   'P 1'
#
loop_
_entity.id
_entity.type
_entity.pdbx_description
1 polymer ?
#
loop_
_entity_poly.entity_id
_entity_poly.type
_entity_poly.pdbx_seq_one_letter_code
_entity_poly.pdbx_strand_id
1 'polypeptide(L)' 'FVPHLNDFGIGSIAEIFDAEAPYTARGCIAQAWSVAEVLRCWVRTSEE' A
#
# COMPACT_ATOMS: atom_id res chain seq x y z
N PHE A 1 -2.98 3.18 -7.41
CA PHE A 1 -2.32 3.57 -6.14
C PHE A 1 -3.07 4.69 -5.42
N VAL A 2 -3.15 5.92 -5.97
CA VAL A 2 -3.83 7.05 -5.30
C VAL A 2 -5.29 6.75 -4.88
N PRO A 3 -6.13 6.06 -5.69
CA PRO A 3 -7.48 5.70 -5.26
C PRO A 3 -7.52 4.79 -4.03
N HIS A 4 -6.56 3.86 -3.89
CA HIS A 4 -6.48 2.93 -2.76
C HIS A 4 -6.28 3.64 -1.42
N LEU A 5 -5.53 4.75 -1.40
CA LEU A 5 -5.29 5.52 -0.16
C LEU A 5 -6.54 6.17 0.43
N ASN A 6 -7.65 6.23 -0.32
CA ASN A 6 -8.93 6.77 0.13
C ASN A 6 -9.99 5.68 0.39
N ASP A 7 -9.61 4.40 0.33
CA ASP A 7 -10.49 3.25 0.55
C ASP A 7 -9.95 2.36 1.71
N PHE A 8 -10.49 1.16 1.92
CA PHE A 8 -10.11 0.06 2.84
C PHE A 8 -9.45 0.47 4.17
N GLY A 9 -8.20 0.94 4.12
CA GLY A 9 -7.50 1.59 5.23
C GLY A 9 -7.02 2.98 4.82
N ILE A 10 -7.84 4.00 5.06
CA ILE A 10 -7.59 5.39 4.65
C ILE A 10 -6.21 5.85 5.13
N GLY A 11 -5.38 6.32 4.19
CA GLY A 11 -4.01 6.76 4.45
C GLY A 11 -3.02 5.62 4.74
N SER A 12 -3.40 4.36 4.54
CA SER A 12 -2.57 3.17 4.73
C SER A 12 -2.49 2.31 3.46
N ILE A 13 -1.66 1.27 3.52
CA ILE A 13 -1.46 0.31 2.43
C ILE A 13 -1.93 -1.05 2.94
N ALA A 14 -2.88 -1.66 2.23
CA ALA A 14 -3.42 -2.96 2.59
C ALA A 14 -2.33 -4.04 2.58
N GLU A 15 -2.54 -5.11 3.33
CA GLU A 15 -1.60 -6.22 3.38
C GLU A 15 -1.47 -6.95 2.05
N ILE A 16 -2.60 -7.27 1.42
CA ILE A 16 -2.67 -8.00 0.15
C ILE A 16 -3.80 -7.49 -0.73
N PHE A 17 -3.71 -7.80 -2.02
CA PHE A 17 -4.72 -7.51 -3.03
C PHE A 17 -5.02 -8.77 -3.84
N ASP A 18 -6.25 -8.89 -4.37
CA ASP A 18 -6.58 -9.94 -5.33
C ASP A 18 -5.66 -9.85 -6.57
N ALA A 19 -5.38 -10.99 -7.21
CA ALA A 19 -4.50 -11.04 -8.38
C ALA A 19 -5.17 -10.57 -9.69
N GLU A 20 -6.50 -10.57 -9.74
CA GLU A 20 -7.30 -10.15 -10.88
C GLU A 20 -8.04 -8.85 -10.59
N ALA A 21 -8.34 -8.09 -11.65
CA ALA A 21 -9.15 -6.88 -11.53
C ALA A 21 -10.51 -7.21 -10.85
N PRO A 22 -10.98 -6.39 -9.89
CA PRO A 22 -10.52 -5.03 -9.60
C PRO A 22 -9.36 -4.90 -8.60
N TYR A 23 -8.64 -5.99 -8.29
CA TYR A 23 -7.56 -6.02 -7.32
C TYR A 23 -8.03 -5.60 -5.92
N THR A 24 -9.09 -6.22 -5.41
CA THR A 24 -9.69 -5.88 -4.13
C THR A 24 -8.67 -5.99 -2.98
N ALA A 25 -8.61 -4.97 -2.11
CA ALA A 25 -7.80 -5.01 -0.90
C ALA A 25 -8.33 -6.06 0.09
N ARG A 26 -7.43 -6.81 0.72
CA ARG A 26 -7.74 -7.86 1.71
C ARG A 26 -6.68 -7.91 2.81
N GLY A 27 -6.90 -8.81 3.77
CA GLY A 27 -6.00 -9.04 4.89
C GLY A 27 -6.10 -7.95 5.94
N CYS A 28 -5.00 -7.68 6.64
CA CYS A 28 -4.93 -6.62 7.63
C CYS A 28 -5.20 -5.24 6.97
N ILE A 29 -6.14 -4.48 7.56
CA ILE A 29 -6.53 -3.14 7.07
C ILE A 29 -5.35 -2.17 7.09
N ALA A 30 -4.51 -2.26 8.12
CA ALA A 30 -3.31 -1.44 8.27
C ALA A 30 -2.24 -2.21 9.03
N GLN A 31 -1.03 -2.30 8.46
CA GLN A 31 0.15 -2.80 9.17
C GLN A 31 1.40 -1.99 8.79
N ALA A 32 2.40 -2.05 9.68
CA ALA A 32 3.55 -1.16 9.63
C ALA A 32 4.49 -1.46 8.44
N TRP A 33 4.65 -2.72 8.04
CA TRP A 33 5.67 -3.10 7.08
C TRP A 33 5.32 -2.70 5.63
N SER A 34 4.04 -2.72 5.25
CA SER A 34 3.62 -2.25 3.91
C SER A 34 3.94 -0.76 3.70
N VAL A 35 3.73 0.08 4.71
CA VAL A 35 4.10 1.51 4.65
C VAL A 35 5.61 1.70 4.73
N ALA A 36 6.27 1.02 5.69
CA ALA A 36 7.71 1.15 5.89
C ALA A 36 8.51 0.76 4.64
N GLU A 37 8.12 -0.31 3.94
CA GLU A 37 8.83 -0.78 2.75
C GLU A 37 8.68 0.19 1.56
N VAL A 38 7.49 0.77 1.36
CA VAL A 38 7.29 1.81 0.35
C VAL A 38 8.11 3.06 0.65
N LEU A 39 8.12 3.54 1.91
CA LEU A 39 8.94 4.68 2.31
C LEU A 39 10.45 4.40 2.19
N ARG A 40 10.89 3.20 2.55
CA ARG A 40 12.29 2.77 2.40
C ARG A 40 12.72 2.78 0.94
N CYS A 41 11.88 2.26 0.04
CA CYS A 41 12.13 2.31 -1.40
C CYS A 41 12.15 3.75 -1.91
N TRP A 42 11.17 4.57 -1.50
CA TRP A 42 11.09 5.98 -1.87
C TRP A 42 12.38 6.73 -1.54
N VAL A 43 12.86 6.65 -0.29
CA VAL A 43 14.11 7.29 0.13
C VAL A 43 15.30 6.83 -0.72
N ARG A 44 15.37 5.53 -1.05
CA ARG A 44 16.45 4.97 -1.87
C ARG A 44 16.40 5.37 -3.34
N THR A 45 15.23 5.74 -3.86
CA THR A 45 15.05 6.10 -5.28
C THR A 45 14.79 7.58 -5.50
N SER A 46 14.64 8.37 -4.43
CA SER A 46 14.42 9.82 -4.51
C SER A 46 15.71 10.63 -4.71
N GLU A 47 16.88 10.01 -4.55
CA GLU A 47 18.17 10.63 -4.86
C GLU A 47 18.53 10.42 -6.33
N GLU A 48 17.96 11.28 -7.18
CA GLU A 48 18.50 11.74 -8.47
C GLU A 48 18.36 13.26 -8.55
#